data_AF-A0A381WNB6-F1
#
_entry.id   AF-A0A381WNB6-F1
#
_cell.length_a   1.000
_cell.length_b   1.000
_cell.length_c   1.000
_cell.angle_alpha   90.00
_cell.angle_beta   90.00
_cell.angle_gamma   90.00
#
_symmetry.space_group_name_H-M   'P 1'
#
loop_
_entity.id
_entity.type
_entity.pdbx_description
1 polymer ?
#
loop_
_entity_poly.entity_id
_entity_poly.type
_entity_poly.pdbx_seq_one_letter_code
_entity_poly.pdbx_strand_id
1 'polypeptide(L)' 'MVNMEIVEHTSCRLCGSEKLTEAFSIGNQFINDFVDEKDIGKGRKAPLDLMICETCSLIQLKHTAPQELLYSGFYWYRS' A
#
# COMPACT_ATOMS: atom_id res chain seq x y z
N MET A 1 -21.06 -2.00 2.49
CA MET A 1 -20.35 -1.19 1.47
C MET A 1 -18.88 -1.52 1.62
N VAL A 2 -18.23 -2.00 0.56
CA VAL A 2 -16.83 -2.45 0.59
C VAL A 2 -15.95 -1.20 0.58
N ASN A 3 -15.09 -1.03 1.59
CA ASN A 3 -14.26 0.17 1.69
C ASN A 3 -13.07 0.07 0.72
N MET A 4 -13.10 0.87 -0.34
CA MET A 4 -12.12 0.87 -1.43
C MET A 4 -11.11 2.02 -1.32
N GLU A 5 -10.83 2.51 -0.11
CA GLU A 5 -9.99 3.69 0.10
C GLU A 5 -8.51 3.33 0.33
N ILE A 6 -7.63 4.19 -0.19
CA ILE A 6 -6.21 4.19 0.17
C ILE A 6 -6.09 4.99 1.45
N VAL A 7 -5.50 4.40 2.49
CA VAL A 7 -5.34 5.05 3.80
C VAL A 7 -3.91 5.58 3.93
N GLU A 8 -3.75 6.88 4.14
CA GLU A 8 -2.46 7.49 4.50
C GLU A 8 -2.21 7.34 6.01
N HIS A 9 -0.96 7.03 6.38
CA HIS A 9 -0.53 6.89 7.77
C HIS A 9 0.44 8.02 8.12
N THR A 10 0.10 8.77 9.16
CA THR A 10 0.92 9.88 9.68
C THR A 10 1.71 9.49 10.93
N SER A 11 1.50 8.30 11.47
CA SER A 11 2.18 7.79 12.66
C SER A 11 2.72 6.38 12.45
N CYS A 12 3.78 6.04 13.19
CA CYS A 12 4.43 4.75 13.11
C CYS A 12 3.52 3.64 13.65
N ARG A 13 3.24 2.63 12.83
CA ARG A 13 2.37 1.50 13.19
C ARG A 13 2.85 0.64 14.37
N LEU A 14 4.15 0.71 14.71
CA LEU A 14 4.70 -0.07 15.83
C LEU A 14 4.74 0.71 17.15
N CYS A 15 5.22 1.95 17.13
CA CYS A 15 5.45 2.72 18.37
C CYS A 15 4.58 3.99 18.50
N GLY A 16 3.76 4.32 17.50
CA GLY A 16 2.89 5.50 17.50
C GLY A 16 3.59 6.84 17.26
N SER A 17 4.92 6.88 17.16
CA SER A 17 5.67 8.12 16.89
C SER A 17 5.30 8.73 15.52
N GLU A 18 5.10 10.04 15.48
CA GLU A 18 4.86 10.81 14.25
C GLU A 18 6.16 11.21 13.53
N LYS A 19 7.33 10.86 14.10
CA LYS A 19 8.65 11.13 13.50
C LYS A 19 8.94 10.13 12.39
N LEU A 20 8.35 10.38 11.22
CA LEU A 20 8.50 9.61 10.00
C LEU A 20 9.22 10.45 8.95
N THR A 21 10.28 9.90 8.36
CA THR A 21 11.03 10.52 7.27
C THR A 21 10.98 9.62 6.04
N GLU A 22 10.87 10.20 4.84
CA GLU A 22 10.86 9.41 3.61
C GLU A 22 12.21 8.73 3.41
N ALA A 23 12.19 7.41 3.24
CA ALA A 23 13.38 6.61 2.97
C ALA A 23 13.56 6.37 1.47
N PHE A 24 12.46 6.15 0.74
CA PHE A 24 12.47 5.81 -0.68
C PHE A 24 11.06 5.92 -1.28
N SER A 25 10.96 6.28 -2.57
CA SER A 25 9.70 6.26 -3.32
C SER A 25 9.92 5.74 -4.73
N ILE A 26 8.95 4.97 -5.22
CA ILE A 26 8.81 4.62 -6.65
C ILE A 26 7.46 5.11 -7.22
N GLY A 27 6.77 6.00 -6.51
CA GLY A 27 5.50 6.59 -6.94
C GLY A 27 4.36 5.58 -7.09
N ASN A 28 3.42 5.89 -7.99
CA ASN A 28 2.17 5.14 -8.15
C ASN A 28 2.39 3.81 -8.90
N GLN A 29 2.14 2.71 -8.20
CA GLN A 29 2.22 1.34 -8.72
C GLN A 29 0.82 0.74 -8.88
N PHE A 30 0.64 -0.14 -9.86
CA PHE A 30 -0.60 -0.92 -9.96
C PHE A 30 -0.73 -1.82 -8.72
N ILE A 31 -1.92 -1.87 -8.14
CA ILE A 31 -2.24 -2.84 -7.10
C ILE A 31 -2.11 -4.24 -7.73
N ASN A 32 -1.50 -5.16 -6.97
CA ASN A 32 -1.20 -6.49 -7.45
C ASN A 32 -2.48 -7.23 -7.89
N ASP A 33 -2.53 -7.60 -9.17
CA ASP A 33 -3.64 -8.32 -9.77
C ASP A 33 -3.18 -8.99 -11.08
N PHE A 34 -3.89 -10.05 -11.51
CA PHE A 34 -3.75 -10.65 -12.84
C PHE A 34 -4.96 -10.26 -13.68
N VAL A 35 -4.71 -9.42 -14.69
CA VAL A 35 -5.77 -8.88 -15.55
C VAL A 35 -5.77 -9.57 -16.92
N ASP A 36 -6.95 -9.65 -17.54
CA ASP A 36 -7.08 -9.99 -18.95
C ASP A 36 -6.32 -8.99 -19.84
N GLU A 37 -5.92 -9.40 -21.03
CA GLU A 37 -5.20 -8.52 -21.98
C GLU A 37 -5.95 -7.21 -22.27
N LYS A 38 -7.28 -7.28 -22.37
CA LYS A 38 -8.15 -6.12 -22.58
C LYS A 38 -8.10 -5.09 -21.43
N ASP A 39 -7.63 -5.48 -20.25
CA ASP A 39 -7.62 -4.69 -19.02
C ASP A 39 -6.21 -4.27 -18.57
N ILE A 40 -5.19 -4.58 -19.37
CA ILE A 40 -3.84 -4.06 -19.19
C ILE A 40 -3.87 -2.52 -19.10
N GLY A 41 -3.25 -1.99 -18.04
CA GLY A 41 -3.17 -0.55 -17.81
C GLY A 41 -4.41 0.10 -17.17
N LYS A 42 -5.50 -0.65 -16.98
CA LYS A 42 -6.76 -0.15 -16.38
C LYS A 42 -6.87 -0.40 -14.88
N GLY A 43 -5.91 -1.11 -14.30
CA GLY A 43 -5.89 -1.41 -12.86
C GLY A 43 -5.77 -0.15 -12.00
N ARG A 44 -6.21 -0.26 -10.76
CA ARG A 44 -6.06 0.82 -9.78
C ARG A 44 -4.59 0.94 -9.36
N LYS A 45 -4.14 2.18 -9.15
CA LYS A 45 -2.80 2.48 -8.64
C LYS A 45 -2.84 3.00 -7.21
N ALA A 46 -1.77 2.73 -6.47
CA ALA A 46 -1.51 3.31 -5.16
C ALA A 46 -0.01 3.69 -5.06
N PRO A 47 0.32 4.75 -4.31
CA PRO A 47 1.72 5.14 -4.10
C PRO A 47 2.47 4.10 -3.26
N LEU A 48 3.70 3.81 -3.68
CA LEU A 48 4.64 2.97 -2.95
C LEU A 48 5.78 3.85 -2.42
N ASP A 49 5.48 4.51 -1.29
CA ASP A 49 6.39 5.39 -0.57
C ASP A 49 6.76 4.75 0.76
N LEU A 50 8.06 4.58 1.01
CA LEU A 50 8.60 4.02 2.25
C LEU A 50 8.99 5.14 3.20
N MET A 51 8.48 5.04 4.43
CA MET A 51 8.82 5.91 5.54
C MET A 51 9.63 5.13 6.56
N ILE A 52 10.69 5.73 7.09
CA ILE A 52 11.43 5.20 8.24
C ILE A 52 11.06 5.99 9.50
N CYS A 53 10.77 5.27 10.58
CA CYS A 53 10.51 5.87 11.88
C CYS A 53 11.83 6.18 12.60
N GLU A 54 12.04 7.46 12.95
CA GLU A 54 13.25 7.90 13.64
C GLU A 54 13.32 7.43 15.10
N THR A 55 12.22 6.91 15.65
CA THR A 55 12.14 6.45 17.05
C THR A 55 12.45 4.96 17.20
N CYS A 56 11.87 4.11 16.35
CA CYS A 56 12.03 2.65 16.45
C CYS A 56 12.66 2.00 15.21
N SER A 57 13.08 2.78 14.22
CA SER A 57 13.69 2.31 12.97
C SER A 57 12.80 1.41 12.09
N LEU A 58 11.49 1.31 12.37
CA LEU A 58 10.55 0.62 11.48
C LEU A 58 10.50 1.33 10.12
N ILE A 59 10.74 0.58 9.05
CA ILE A 59 10.39 0.98 7.69
C ILE A 59 8.97 0.49 7.39
N GLN A 60 8.11 1.38 6.90
CA GLN A 60 6.71 1.08 6.57
C GLN A 60 6.26 1.83 5.32
N LEU A 61 5.22 1.33 4.66
CA LEU A 61 4.55 2.10 3.61
C LEU A 61 3.75 3.25 4.20
N LYS A 62 3.89 4.45 3.61
CA LYS A 62 3.09 5.64 3.93
C LYS A 62 1.60 5.41 3.71
N HIS A 63 1.27 4.61 2.69
CA HIS A 63 -0.11 4.34 2.28
C HIS A 63 -0.44 2.84 2.40
N THR A 64 -1.66 2.53 2.84
CA THR A 64 -2.24 1.19 2.75
C THR A 64 -3.21 1.16 1.58
N ALA A 65 -2.94 0.29 0.60
CA ALA A 65 -3.87 0.03 -0.49
C ALA A 65 -5.17 -0.64 0.04
N PRO A 66 -6.31 -0.52 -0.67
CA PRO A 66 -7.57 -1.09 -0.21
C PRO A 66 -7.44 -2.59 0.06
N GLN A 67 -7.70 -3.02 1.29
CA GLN A 67 -7.53 -4.42 1.71
C GLN A 67 -8.38 -5.38 0.89
N GLU A 68 -9.55 -4.92 0.44
CA GLU A 68 -10.48 -5.74 -0.34
C GLU A 68 -9.89 -6.11 -1.70
N LEU A 69 -9.15 -5.19 -2.35
CA LEU A 69 -8.42 -5.50 -3.58
C LEU A 69 -7.24 -6.45 -3.35
N LEU A 70 -6.72 -6.52 -2.12
CA LEU A 70 -5.59 -7.37 -1.78
C LEU A 70 -6.02 -8.77 -1.32
N TYR A 71 -7.16 -8.90 -0.63
CA TYR A 71 -7.46 -10.11 0.15
C TYR A 71 -8.87 -10.67 -0.01
N SER A 72 -9.80 -9.96 -0.66
CA SER A 72 -11.18 -10.45 -0.81
C SER A 72 -11.61 -10.49 -2.27
N GLY A 73 -12.13 -11.63 -2.72
CA GLY A 73 -12.62 -11.82 -4.10
C GLY A 73 -11.55 -11.89 -5.20
N PHE A 74 -10.38 -11.25 -5.01
CA PHE A 74 -9.31 -11.14 -6.01
C PHE A 74 -7.97 -11.76 -5.55
N TYR A 75 -7.94 -12.40 -4.38
CA TYR A 75 -6.73 -13.06 -3.89
C TYR A 75 -6.46 -14.35 -4.67
N TRP A 76 -5.47 -14.29 -5.55
CA TRP A 76 -5.15 -15.36 -6.49
C TRP A 76 -4.01 -16.27 -6.02
N TYR A 77 -3.25 -15.88 -4.99
CA TYR A 77 -2.11 -16.65 -4.52
C TYR A 77 -2.54 -17.96 -3.85
N ARG A 78 -2.02 -19.08 -4.35
CA ARG A 78 -2.28 -20.43 -3.84
C ARG A 78 -0.97 -21.24 -3.89
N SER A 79 -0.48 -21.64 -2.72
CA SER A 79 0.75 -22.43 -2.54
C SER A 79 0.58 -23.91 -2.90
#